data_AF-A0A0P9CP24-F1
#
_entry.id   AF-A0A0P9CP24-F1
#
_cell.length_a   1.000
_cell.length_b   1.000
_cell.length_c   1.000
_cell.angle_alpha   90.00
_cell.angle_beta   90.00
_cell.angle_gamma   90.00
#
_symmetry.space_group_name_H-M   'P 1'
#
loop_
_entity.id
_entity.type
_entity.pdbx_description
1 polymer ?
#
loop_
_entity_poly.entity_id
_entity_poly.type
_entity_poly.pdbx_seq_one_letter_code
_entity_poly.pdbx_strand_id
1 'polypeptide(L)'
;QPLGPLAIDGGGGATGTFNSPDGSNLAARFNRFVVSQEPAGSQPAQPSGQPIFEGVLPGQASQFLTQLLANGPGLPTAQGYITGIRLQTDELARHAKFLADAKAAGDLAGVKRHAEHVYNLIAGSLDPKFGDLDGDGRSQNPGDGFGLLQNGAQNGYLRAAGDAATAAKNAPDASDSVKAHSEHVLICTENMQEWAVEARALA
;
A
#
# COMPACT_ATOMS: atom_id res chain seq x y z
N GLN A 1 2.61 -14.19 -19.73
CA GLN A 1 2.39 -15.26 -18.74
C GLN A 1 1.00 -15.84 -18.96
N PRO A 2 0.85 -17.13 -19.28
CA PRO A 2 -0.46 -17.78 -19.34
C PRO A 2 -1.07 -17.89 -17.94
N LEU A 3 -2.38 -17.60 -17.83
CA LEU A 3 -3.13 -17.76 -16.59
C LEU A 3 -4.00 -19.03 -16.57
N GLY A 4 -3.98 -19.79 -17.68
CA GLY A 4 -4.72 -21.04 -17.84
C GLY A 4 -6.04 -20.87 -18.61
N PRO A 5 -6.72 -21.99 -18.89
CA PRO A 5 -8.00 -21.99 -19.60
C PRO A 5 -9.12 -21.45 -18.71
N LEU A 6 -10.10 -20.78 -19.31
CA LEU A 6 -11.34 -20.36 -18.66
C LEU A 6 -12.47 -21.31 -19.07
N ALA A 7 -13.18 -21.87 -18.07
CA ALA A 7 -14.40 -22.64 -18.32
C ALA A 7 -15.59 -21.69 -18.43
N ILE A 8 -16.34 -21.79 -19.52
CA ILE A 8 -17.56 -21.02 -19.74
C ILE A 8 -18.73 -21.71 -19.03
N ASP A 9 -19.47 -20.97 -18.21
CA ASP A 9 -20.68 -21.46 -17.53
C ASP A 9 -21.91 -21.49 -18.47
N GLY A 10 -23.01 -22.06 -17.99
CA GLY A 10 -24.25 -22.18 -18.78
C GLY A 10 -24.91 -20.85 -19.15
N GLY A 11 -24.48 -19.74 -18.55
CA GLY A 11 -24.91 -18.37 -18.89
C GLY A 11 -23.94 -17.63 -19.82
N GLY A 12 -22.83 -18.26 -20.22
CA GLY A 12 -21.79 -17.62 -21.03
C GLY A 12 -20.76 -16.83 -20.22
N GLY A 13 -20.81 -16.87 -18.90
CA GLY A 13 -19.83 -16.26 -18.01
C GLY A 13 -18.60 -17.14 -17.82
N ALA A 14 -17.52 -16.57 -17.28
CA ALA A 14 -16.34 -17.32 -16.88
C ALA A 14 -15.71 -16.67 -15.65
N THR A 15 -15.15 -17.49 -14.75
CA THR A 15 -14.35 -17.01 -13.62
C THR A 15 -13.03 -17.77 -13.58
N GLY A 16 -11.95 -17.05 -13.37
CA GLY A 16 -10.62 -17.61 -13.15
C GLY A 16 -10.04 -17.10 -11.85
N THR A 17 -9.30 -17.96 -11.14
CA THR A 17 -8.54 -17.57 -9.96
C THR A 17 -7.07 -17.77 -10.24
N PHE A 18 -6.29 -16.70 -10.08
CA PHE A 18 -4.84 -16.78 -10.08
C PHE A 18 -4.34 -16.75 -8.63
N ASN A 19 -3.63 -17.80 -8.22
CA ASN A 19 -2.96 -17.89 -6.93
C ASN A 19 -1.46 -17.86 -7.18
N SER A 20 -0.77 -16.84 -6.66
CA SER A 20 0.69 -16.76 -6.72
C SER A 20 1.28 -17.33 -5.44
N PRO A 21 2.09 -18.40 -5.47
CA PRO A 21 2.69 -18.99 -4.27
C PRO A 21 3.61 -18.02 -3.51
N ASP A 22 4.18 -17.04 -4.22
CA ASP A 22 5.06 -15.98 -3.70
C ASP A 22 4.30 -14.68 -3.38
N GLY A 23 2.97 -14.67 -3.50
CA GLY A 23 2.14 -13.48 -3.30
C GLY A 23 2.26 -12.42 -4.41
N SER A 24 2.87 -12.75 -5.56
CA SER A 24 3.05 -11.78 -6.63
C SER A 24 1.71 -11.25 -7.18
N ASN A 25 1.62 -9.92 -7.31
CA ASN A 25 0.44 -9.23 -7.78
C ASN A 25 0.51 -9.05 -9.32
N LEU A 26 -0.47 -9.58 -10.05
CA LEU A 26 -0.51 -9.45 -11.51
C LEU A 26 -0.53 -7.98 -11.97
N ALA A 27 -1.24 -7.10 -11.24
CA ALA A 27 -1.30 -5.68 -11.55
C ALA A 27 0.05 -4.97 -11.34
N ALA A 28 0.98 -5.56 -10.61
CA ALA A 28 2.35 -5.06 -10.44
C ALA A 28 3.27 -5.39 -11.62
N ARG A 29 2.91 -6.41 -12.40
CA ARG A 29 3.80 -7.01 -13.42
C ARG A 29 3.26 -6.82 -14.83
N PHE A 30 1.95 -6.69 -14.96
CA PHE A 30 1.27 -6.62 -16.24
C PHE A 30 0.27 -5.46 -16.24
N ASN A 31 0.24 -4.73 -17.36
CA ASN A 31 -0.77 -3.72 -17.64
C ASN A 31 -1.74 -4.17 -18.74
N ARG A 32 -1.66 -5.43 -19.20
CA ARG A 32 -2.51 -5.97 -20.25
C ARG A 32 -3.00 -7.36 -19.89
N PHE A 33 -4.28 -7.59 -20.12
CA PHE A 33 -4.95 -8.87 -19.96
C PHE A 33 -5.65 -9.23 -21.27
N VAL A 34 -5.49 -10.48 -21.71
CA VAL A 34 -6.06 -10.97 -22.97
C VAL A 34 -6.71 -12.32 -22.72
N VAL A 35 -7.95 -12.47 -23.17
CA VAL A 35 -8.63 -13.77 -23.33
C VAL A 35 -8.68 -14.06 -24.82
N SER A 36 -8.19 -15.22 -25.23
CA SER A 36 -8.12 -15.64 -26.62
C SER A 36 -8.73 -17.02 -26.81
N GLN A 37 -9.23 -17.29 -28.01
CA GLN A 37 -9.72 -18.60 -28.40
C GLN A 37 -8.55 -19.43 -28.91
N GLU A 38 -8.16 -20.45 -28.14
CA GLU A 38 -7.03 -21.32 -28.47
C GLU A 38 -7.50 -22.70 -28.96
N PRO A 39 -6.73 -23.41 -29.80
CA PRO A 39 -7.05 -24.77 -30.21
C PRO A 39 -7.25 -25.71 -29.01
N ALA A 40 -8.26 -26.59 -29.07
CA ALA A 40 -8.55 -27.52 -27.99
C ALA A 40 -7.33 -28.39 -27.63
N GLY A 41 -6.98 -28.46 -26.34
CA GLY A 41 -5.83 -29.21 -25.84
C GLY A 41 -4.46 -28.53 -26.02
N SER A 42 -4.42 -27.34 -26.62
CA SER A 42 -3.17 -26.56 -26.71
C SER A 42 -2.77 -25.92 -25.39
N GLN A 43 -1.47 -25.64 -25.23
CA GLN A 43 -0.89 -24.92 -24.09
C GLN A 43 0.05 -23.82 -24.57
N PRO A 44 -0.49 -22.76 -25.19
CA PRO A 44 0.35 -21.74 -25.80
C PRO A 44 1.05 -20.90 -24.72
N ALA A 45 2.32 -20.58 -24.93
CA ALA A 45 3.12 -19.75 -24.00
C ALA A 45 2.69 -18.26 -24.00
N GLN A 46 1.98 -17.85 -25.04
CA GLN A 46 1.39 -16.53 -25.26
C GLN A 46 0.13 -16.70 -26.13
N PRO A 47 -0.83 -15.76 -26.12
CA PRO A 47 -2.01 -15.83 -27.00
C PRO A 47 -1.59 -16.08 -28.46
N SER A 48 -2.12 -17.14 -29.06
CA SER A 48 -1.82 -17.57 -30.43
C SER A 48 -3.05 -17.55 -31.34
N GLY A 49 -4.25 -17.62 -30.74
CA GLY A 49 -5.52 -17.49 -31.44
C GLY A 49 -6.10 -16.07 -31.42
N GLN A 50 -7.36 -15.96 -31.85
CA GLN A 50 -8.08 -14.70 -31.90
C GLN A 50 -8.37 -14.17 -30.49
N PRO A 51 -7.97 -12.92 -30.14
CA PRO A 51 -8.39 -12.28 -28.92
C PRO A 51 -9.92 -12.08 -28.91
N ILE A 52 -10.58 -12.57 -27.86
CA ILE A 52 -12.02 -12.41 -27.63
C ILE A 52 -12.28 -11.25 -26.67
N PHE A 53 -11.45 -11.10 -25.64
CA PHE A 53 -11.45 -9.96 -24.73
C PHE A 53 -10.05 -9.44 -24.52
N GLU A 54 -9.94 -8.13 -24.41
CA GLU A 54 -8.69 -7.46 -24.09
C GLU A 54 -8.95 -6.28 -23.17
N GLY A 55 -8.13 -6.16 -22.14
CA GLY A 55 -8.05 -4.98 -21.28
C GLY A 55 -6.62 -4.51 -21.18
N VAL A 56 -6.41 -3.20 -21.28
CA VAL A 56 -5.10 -2.56 -21.13
C VAL A 56 -5.24 -1.39 -20.16
N LEU A 57 -4.41 -1.37 -19.13
CA LEU A 57 -4.19 -0.21 -18.28
C LEU A 57 -3.25 0.77 -18.99
N PRO A 58 -3.49 2.09 -18.87
CA PRO A 58 -2.62 3.08 -19.48
C PRO A 58 -1.18 2.93 -18.98
N GLY A 59 -0.22 2.88 -19.90
CA GLY A 59 1.18 2.60 -19.58
C GLY A 59 1.80 3.62 -18.63
N GLN A 60 1.63 4.92 -18.89
CA GLN A 60 2.24 5.98 -18.10
C GLN A 60 1.55 6.22 -16.76
N ALA A 61 0.24 5.98 -16.65
CA ALA A 61 -0.43 5.97 -15.35
C ALA A 61 -0.07 4.71 -14.53
N SER A 62 0.05 3.55 -15.18
CA SER A 62 0.24 2.26 -14.50
C SER A 62 1.52 2.15 -13.68
N GLN A 63 2.61 2.85 -14.07
CA GLN A 63 3.83 2.90 -13.27
C GLN A 63 3.58 3.48 -11.87
N PHE A 64 2.74 4.50 -11.75
CA PHE A 64 2.44 5.16 -10.47
C PHE A 64 1.39 4.39 -9.68
N LEU A 65 0.42 3.79 -10.37
CA LEU A 65 -0.51 2.82 -9.74
C LEU A 65 0.25 1.62 -9.15
N THR A 66 1.32 1.17 -9.81
CA THR A 66 2.19 0.11 -9.29
C THR A 66 2.87 0.55 -7.99
N GLN A 67 3.37 1.79 -7.91
CA GLN A 67 3.97 2.31 -6.68
C GLN A 67 2.95 2.35 -5.53
N LEU A 68 1.73 2.79 -5.80
CA LEU A 68 0.65 2.83 -4.82
C LEU A 68 0.26 1.44 -4.31
N LEU A 69 0.11 0.47 -5.22
CA LEU A 69 -0.61 -0.77 -4.95
C LEU A 69 0.29 -1.99 -4.76
N ALA A 70 1.54 -1.94 -5.21
CA ALA A 70 2.36 -3.15 -5.29
C ALA A 70 3.84 -2.97 -4.94
N ASN A 71 4.48 -1.88 -5.36
CA ASN A 71 5.91 -1.71 -5.16
C ASN A 71 6.31 -0.23 -5.08
N GLY A 72 6.17 0.34 -3.89
CA GLY A 72 6.61 1.68 -3.54
C GLY A 72 8.14 1.75 -3.40
N PRO A 73 8.81 2.71 -4.07
CA PRO A 73 10.22 2.98 -3.85
C PRO A 73 10.57 3.32 -2.40
N GLY A 74 11.76 2.91 -1.96
CA GLY A 74 12.30 3.29 -0.63
C GLY A 74 11.76 2.48 0.55
N LEU A 75 10.83 1.56 0.32
CA LEU A 75 10.24 0.75 1.39
C LEU A 75 11.18 -0.37 1.86
N PRO A 76 11.15 -0.74 3.16
CA PRO A 76 11.94 -1.85 3.70
C PRO A 76 11.55 -3.22 3.14
N THR A 77 10.32 -3.35 2.65
CA THR A 77 9.77 -4.57 2.04
C THR A 77 9.11 -4.24 0.71
N ALA A 78 9.08 -5.22 -0.21
CA ALA A 78 8.45 -5.05 -1.51
C ALA A 78 6.92 -5.06 -1.36
N GLN A 79 6.33 -3.87 -1.27
CA GLN A 79 4.88 -3.67 -1.14
C GLN A 79 4.44 -2.31 -1.71
N GLY A 80 3.14 -2.08 -1.89
CA GLY A 80 2.61 -0.77 -2.26
C GLY A 80 2.53 0.19 -1.07
N TYR A 81 2.57 1.50 -1.35
CA TYR A 81 2.40 2.51 -0.30
C TYR A 81 1.07 2.36 0.47
N ILE A 82 -0.03 2.04 -0.21
CA ILE A 82 -1.34 1.88 0.45
C ILE A 82 -1.37 0.66 1.39
N THR A 83 -0.69 -0.43 1.01
CA THR A 83 -0.53 -1.60 1.89
C THR A 83 0.27 -1.22 3.13
N GLY A 84 1.37 -0.48 2.95
CA GLY A 84 2.17 0.02 4.07
C GLY A 84 1.38 0.94 5.00
N ILE A 85 0.63 1.92 4.46
CA ILE A 85 -0.27 2.78 5.25
C ILE A 85 -1.17 1.91 6.13
N ARG A 86 -1.88 0.94 5.54
CA ARG A 86 -2.80 0.07 6.28
C ARG A 86 -2.10 -0.64 7.43
N LEU A 87 -0.99 -1.31 7.15
CA LEU A 87 -0.25 -2.08 8.15
C LEU A 87 0.25 -1.19 9.30
N GLN A 88 0.83 -0.03 8.98
CA GLN A 88 1.31 0.90 10.00
C GLN A 88 0.15 1.52 10.80
N THR A 89 -0.99 1.82 10.17
CA THR A 89 -2.18 2.34 10.88
C THR A 89 -2.85 1.30 11.78
N ASP A 90 -2.86 0.02 11.38
CA ASP A 90 -3.37 -1.08 12.21
C ASP A 90 -2.50 -1.24 13.48
N GLU A 91 -1.18 -1.13 13.33
CA GLU A 91 -0.24 -1.16 14.47
C GLU A 91 -0.37 0.09 15.35
N LEU A 92 -0.55 1.27 14.74
CA LEU A 92 -0.79 2.53 15.43
C LEU A 92 -2.05 2.46 16.29
N ALA A 93 -3.16 1.97 15.73
CA ALA A 93 -4.42 1.80 16.46
C ALA A 93 -4.28 0.82 17.64
N ARG A 94 -3.50 -0.26 17.46
CA ARG A 94 -3.21 -1.22 18.52
C ARG A 94 -2.46 -0.56 19.68
N HIS A 95 -1.41 0.20 19.39
CA HIS A 95 -0.63 0.87 20.43
C HIS A 95 -1.36 2.04 21.08
N ALA A 96 -2.19 2.79 20.34
CA ALA A 96 -3.08 3.78 20.92
C ALA A 96 -4.06 3.15 21.92
N LYS A 97 -4.58 1.95 21.61
CA LYS A 97 -5.40 1.18 22.55
C LYS A 97 -4.61 0.76 23.79
N PHE A 98 -3.40 0.21 23.62
CA PHE A 98 -2.58 -0.19 24.76
C PHE A 98 -2.19 1.00 25.65
N LEU A 99 -1.94 2.16 25.08
CA LEU A 99 -1.73 3.40 25.83
C LEU A 99 -2.95 3.74 26.69
N ALA A 100 -4.16 3.69 26.11
CA ALA A 100 -5.40 3.94 26.84
C ALA A 100 -5.63 2.94 27.98
N ASP A 101 -5.37 1.65 27.72
CA ASP A 101 -5.50 0.58 28.72
C ASP A 101 -4.48 0.75 29.87
N ALA A 102 -3.22 1.09 29.56
CA ALA A 102 -2.19 1.39 30.56
C ALA A 102 -2.56 2.60 31.42
N LYS A 103 -3.10 3.66 30.80
CA LYS A 103 -3.60 4.83 31.51
C LYS A 103 -4.72 4.47 32.48
N ALA A 104 -5.68 3.65 32.05
CA ALA A 104 -6.79 3.20 32.90
C ALA A 104 -6.31 2.36 34.09
N ALA A 105 -5.23 1.60 33.91
CA ALA A 105 -4.60 0.79 34.95
C ALA A 105 -3.67 1.58 35.89
N GLY A 106 -3.39 2.87 35.61
CA GLY A 106 -2.40 3.65 36.34
C GLY A 106 -0.94 3.23 36.08
N ASP A 107 -0.70 2.49 35.00
CA ASP A 107 0.64 2.03 34.59
C ASP A 107 1.36 3.12 33.79
N LEU A 108 2.10 3.98 34.49
CA LEU A 108 2.86 5.06 33.86
C LEU A 108 3.94 4.52 32.90
N ALA A 109 4.56 3.38 33.19
CA ALA A 109 5.58 2.81 32.33
C ALA A 109 4.97 2.33 31.00
N GLY A 110 3.82 1.65 31.07
CA GLY A 110 3.04 1.26 29.88
C GLY A 110 2.56 2.46 29.06
N VAL A 111 2.13 3.55 29.71
CA VAL A 111 1.74 4.79 29.01
C VAL A 111 2.91 5.35 28.20
N LYS A 112 4.08 5.52 28.82
CA LYS A 112 5.25 6.07 28.13
C LYS A 112 5.71 5.19 26.98
N ARG A 113 5.82 3.87 27.21
CA ARG A 113 6.23 2.92 26.18
C ARG A 113 5.31 2.95 24.96
N HIS A 114 4.00 2.94 25.18
CA HIS A 114 3.06 2.94 24.07
C HIS A 114 2.95 4.31 23.39
N ALA A 115 3.22 5.41 24.11
CA ALA A 115 3.40 6.72 23.49
C ALA A 115 4.64 6.75 22.58
N GLU A 116 5.79 6.23 23.04
CA GLU A 116 6.98 6.06 22.20
C GLU A 116 6.66 5.28 20.92
N HIS A 117 5.99 4.14 21.04
CA HIS A 117 5.63 3.32 19.88
C HIS A 117 4.74 4.08 18.88
N VAL A 118 3.75 4.83 19.37
CA VAL A 118 2.89 5.69 18.55
C VAL A 118 3.74 6.73 17.82
N TYR A 119 4.67 7.39 18.51
CA TYR A 119 5.57 8.37 17.91
C TYR A 119 6.43 7.73 16.82
N ASN A 120 7.11 6.63 17.14
CA ASN A 120 8.06 5.96 16.26
C ASN A 120 7.38 5.40 14.99
N LEU A 121 6.14 4.89 15.09
CA LEU A 121 5.32 4.48 13.94
C LEU A 121 5.00 5.65 12.99
N ILE A 122 4.69 6.82 13.56
CA ILE A 122 4.31 7.99 12.75
C ILE A 122 5.55 8.64 12.12
N ALA A 123 6.63 8.80 12.89
CA ALA A 123 7.82 9.54 12.48
C ALA A 123 8.73 8.74 11.54
N GLY A 124 8.90 7.43 11.78
CA GLY A 124 9.86 6.60 11.07
C GLY A 124 11.29 6.73 11.60
N SER A 125 12.14 5.79 11.22
CA SER A 125 13.47 5.55 11.84
C SER A 125 14.55 6.57 11.50
N LEU A 126 14.31 7.46 10.55
CA LEU A 126 15.20 8.56 10.14
C LEU A 126 14.74 9.91 10.71
N ASP A 127 13.63 9.97 11.46
CA ASP A 127 13.28 11.18 12.20
C ASP A 127 14.31 11.42 13.32
N PRO A 128 14.83 12.65 13.49
CA PRO A 128 15.83 12.95 14.53
C PRO A 128 15.41 12.62 15.97
N LYS A 129 14.11 12.53 16.23
CA LYS A 129 13.54 12.20 17.54
C LYS A 129 13.12 10.74 17.65
N PHE A 130 13.23 9.95 16.58
CA PHE A 130 13.01 8.51 16.67
C PHE A 130 13.99 7.90 17.67
N GLY A 131 13.51 7.03 18.55
CA GLY A 131 14.38 6.41 19.53
C GLY A 131 13.67 5.96 20.80
N ASP A 132 14.47 5.87 21.86
CA ASP A 132 14.08 5.64 23.24
C ASP A 132 13.55 6.95 23.86
N LEU A 133 12.25 7.17 23.72
CA LEU A 133 11.52 8.31 24.25
C LEU A 133 10.99 8.06 25.66
N ASP A 134 10.81 6.81 26.07
CA ASP A 134 10.38 6.46 27.41
C ASP A 134 11.52 6.41 28.45
N GLY A 135 12.76 6.32 27.98
CA GLY A 135 13.99 6.35 28.76
C GLY A 135 14.37 4.99 29.36
N ASP A 136 13.87 3.88 28.80
CA ASP A 136 14.15 2.51 29.29
C ASP A 136 15.48 1.91 28.79
N GLY A 137 16.18 2.65 27.93
CA GLY A 137 17.46 2.26 27.33
C GLY A 137 17.31 1.51 26.00
N ARG A 138 16.10 1.39 25.44
CA ARG A 138 15.84 0.67 24.19
C ARG A 138 14.97 1.49 23.27
N SER A 139 15.43 1.71 22.04
CA SER A 139 14.52 2.19 20.99
C SER A 139 13.59 1.05 20.57
N GLN A 140 12.29 1.22 20.80
CA GLN A 140 11.28 0.26 20.43
C GLN A 140 10.45 0.78 19.25
N ASN A 141 10.42 0.01 18.18
CA ASN A 141 9.60 0.30 17.01
C ASN A 141 8.81 -0.94 16.60
N PRO A 142 7.48 -0.97 16.82
CA PRO A 142 6.64 -2.08 16.37
C PRO A 142 6.37 -2.05 14.86
N GLY A 143 6.72 -0.96 14.17
CA GLY A 143 6.51 -0.77 12.73
C GLY A 143 7.69 -1.19 11.86
N ASP A 144 7.62 -0.78 10.59
CA ASP A 144 8.67 -1.06 9.59
C ASP A 144 9.77 0.00 9.53
N GLY A 145 9.60 1.13 10.23
CA GLY A 145 10.55 2.23 10.27
C GLY A 145 10.45 3.22 9.10
N PHE A 146 9.53 3.04 8.16
CA PHE A 146 9.35 3.99 7.05
C PHE A 146 8.62 5.27 7.47
N GLY A 147 7.73 5.18 8.47
CA GLY A 147 6.97 6.31 8.99
C GLY A 147 5.75 6.68 8.15
N LEU A 148 4.71 7.20 8.80
CA LEU A 148 3.54 7.77 8.13
C LEU A 148 3.82 9.19 7.61
N LEU A 149 4.62 9.97 8.35
CA LEU A 149 5.02 11.33 8.04
C LEU A 149 6.46 11.41 7.50
N GLN A 150 6.91 12.63 7.18
CA GLN A 150 8.30 12.92 6.78
C GLN A 150 9.30 12.17 7.66
N ASN A 151 10.14 11.35 7.04
CA ASN A 151 11.08 10.46 7.71
C ASN A 151 12.51 10.88 7.31
N GLY A 152 13.07 11.85 8.01
CA GLY A 152 14.33 12.50 7.61
C GLY A 152 14.18 13.21 6.25
N ALA A 153 15.06 12.90 5.29
CA ALA A 153 15.03 13.49 3.95
C ALA A 153 14.04 12.81 2.99
N GLN A 154 13.46 11.66 3.36
CA GLN A 154 12.47 10.96 2.56
C GLN A 154 11.04 11.27 3.01
N ASN A 155 10.11 11.17 2.06
CA ASN A 155 8.68 11.20 2.36
C ASN A 155 8.28 9.96 3.17
N GLY A 156 7.37 10.13 4.12
CA GLY A 156 6.65 9.00 4.71
C GLY A 156 5.56 8.46 3.79
N TYR A 157 4.91 7.39 4.24
CA TYR A 157 3.88 6.69 3.48
C TYR A 157 2.78 7.60 2.93
N LEU A 158 2.27 8.54 3.73
CA LEU A 158 1.13 9.38 3.34
C LEU A 158 1.49 10.33 2.19
N ARG A 159 2.64 11.00 2.30
CA ARG A 159 3.12 11.90 1.26
C ARG A 159 3.54 11.14 0.01
N ALA A 160 4.23 10.01 0.15
CA ALA A 160 4.65 9.18 -0.97
C ALA A 160 3.44 8.62 -1.76
N ALA A 161 2.39 8.21 -1.05
CA ALA A 161 1.13 7.80 -1.67
C ALA A 161 0.46 8.99 -2.40
N GLY A 162 0.37 10.16 -1.77
CA GLY A 162 -0.20 11.35 -2.41
C GLY A 162 0.56 11.76 -3.67
N ASP A 163 1.90 11.76 -3.63
CA ASP A 163 2.74 12.09 -4.79
C ASP A 163 2.52 11.07 -5.94
N ALA A 164 2.45 9.77 -5.63
CA ALA A 164 2.17 8.73 -6.63
C ALA A 164 0.75 8.86 -7.22
N ALA A 165 -0.26 9.18 -6.40
CA ALA A 165 -1.63 9.43 -6.88
C ALA A 165 -1.68 10.67 -7.79
N THR A 166 -1.00 11.75 -7.41
CA THR A 166 -0.88 12.96 -8.25
C THR A 166 -0.24 12.63 -9.60
N ALA A 167 0.84 11.85 -9.59
CA ALA A 167 1.53 11.45 -10.80
C ALA A 167 0.67 10.54 -11.70
N ALA A 168 -0.09 9.61 -11.11
CA ALA A 168 -1.06 8.77 -11.83
C ALA A 168 -2.16 9.61 -12.49
N LYS A 169 -2.74 10.57 -11.76
CA LYS A 169 -3.75 11.51 -12.26
C LYS A 169 -3.25 12.35 -13.43
N ASN A 170 -2.00 12.84 -13.32
CA ASN A 170 -1.40 13.76 -14.29
C ASN A 170 -0.72 13.05 -15.47
N ALA A 171 -0.67 11.72 -15.46
CA ALA A 171 -0.13 10.96 -16.58
C ALA A 171 -0.90 11.29 -17.87
N PRO A 172 -0.22 11.49 -19.02
CA PRO A 172 -0.88 11.88 -20.27
C PRO A 172 -1.97 10.89 -20.74
N ASP A 173 -1.84 9.61 -20.38
CA ASP A 173 -2.77 8.54 -20.72
C ASP A 173 -3.76 8.19 -19.59
N ALA A 174 -3.82 9.01 -18.53
CA ALA A 174 -4.74 8.79 -17.42
C ALA A 174 -6.21 8.82 -17.88
N SER A 175 -6.90 7.70 -17.70
CA SER A 175 -8.35 7.62 -17.88
C SER A 175 -9.09 8.46 -16.83
N ASP A 176 -10.36 8.78 -17.09
CA ASP A 176 -11.20 9.51 -16.13
C ASP A 176 -11.35 8.76 -14.80
N SER A 177 -11.37 7.43 -14.84
CA SER A 177 -11.39 6.59 -13.62
C SER A 177 -10.09 6.73 -12.81
N VAL A 178 -8.93 6.74 -13.48
CA VAL A 178 -7.65 6.96 -12.80
C VAL A 178 -7.62 8.34 -12.15
N LYS A 179 -8.08 9.38 -12.87
CA LYS A 179 -8.13 10.75 -12.35
C LYS A 179 -9.03 10.84 -11.11
N ALA A 180 -10.27 10.35 -11.20
CA ALA A 180 -11.25 10.41 -10.11
C ALA A 180 -10.75 9.65 -8.87
N HIS A 181 -10.25 8.43 -9.04
CA HIS A 181 -9.79 7.64 -7.89
C HIS A 181 -8.48 8.17 -7.29
N SER A 182 -7.61 8.76 -8.10
CA SER A 182 -6.41 9.44 -7.58
C SER A 182 -6.78 10.65 -6.73
N GLU A 183 -7.82 11.41 -7.09
CA GLU A 183 -8.33 12.51 -6.25
C GLU A 183 -8.86 12.00 -4.91
N HIS A 184 -9.57 10.88 -4.87
CA HIS A 184 -10.01 10.29 -3.61
C HIS A 184 -8.82 9.87 -2.73
N VAL A 185 -7.79 9.26 -3.32
CA VAL A 185 -6.57 8.90 -2.58
C VAL A 185 -5.90 10.14 -2.00
N LEU A 186 -5.80 11.23 -2.78
CA LEU A 186 -5.22 12.50 -2.32
C LEU A 186 -5.95 13.04 -1.08
N ILE A 187 -7.28 13.16 -1.15
CA ILE A 187 -8.11 13.62 -0.05
C ILE A 187 -7.90 12.75 1.19
N CYS A 188 -7.88 11.42 1.03
CA CYS A 188 -7.62 10.51 2.13
C CYS A 188 -6.23 10.72 2.74
N THR A 189 -5.18 10.85 1.92
CA THR A 189 -3.81 11.04 2.41
C THR A 189 -3.63 12.38 3.11
N GLU A 190 -4.30 13.45 2.66
CA GLU A 190 -4.29 14.76 3.30
C GLU A 190 -4.95 14.71 4.68
N ASN A 191 -6.17 14.16 4.77
CA ASN A 191 -6.87 13.99 6.05
C ASN A 191 -6.06 13.14 7.04
N MET A 192 -5.50 12.03 6.57
CA MET A 192 -4.66 11.16 7.40
C MET A 192 -3.38 11.85 7.85
N GLN A 193 -2.82 12.76 7.04
CA GLN A 193 -1.62 13.50 7.39
C GLN A 193 -1.92 14.49 8.53
N GLU A 194 -3.06 15.17 8.50
CA GLU A 194 -3.50 16.04 9.60
C GLU A 194 -3.65 15.24 10.91
N TRP A 195 -4.38 14.11 10.88
CA TRP A 195 -4.55 13.27 12.06
C TRP A 195 -3.25 12.67 12.58
N ALA A 196 -2.33 12.28 11.69
CA ALA A 196 -1.02 11.76 12.08
C ALA A 196 -0.16 12.84 12.77
N VAL A 197 -0.25 14.10 12.32
CA VAL A 197 0.43 15.23 12.98
C VAL A 197 -0.11 15.43 14.39
N GLU A 198 -1.43 15.42 14.55
CA GLU A 198 -2.09 15.54 15.86
C GLU A 198 -1.71 14.37 16.79
N ALA A 199 -1.80 13.13 16.30
CA ALA A 199 -1.47 11.94 17.07
C ALA A 199 0.00 11.95 17.53
N ARG A 200 0.94 12.37 16.66
CA ARG A 200 2.36 12.51 17.02
C ARG A 200 2.61 13.60 18.06
N ALA A 201 1.80 14.66 18.08
CA ALA A 201 1.95 15.75 19.05
C ALA A 201 1.43 15.37 20.45
N LEU A 202 0.56 14.36 20.53
CA LEU A 202 0.00 13.84 21.78
C LEU A 202 0.84 12.70 22.39
N ALA A 203 1.74 12.11 21.60
CA ALA A 203 2.67 11.07 21.99
C ALA A 203 3.96 11.68 22.55
#